data_AF-A0A6J0CBC2-F1
#
_entry.id   AF-A0A6J0CBC2-F1
#
_cell.length_a   1.000
_cell.length_b   1.000
_cell.length_c   1.000
_cell.angle_alpha   90.00
_cell.angle_beta   90.00
_cell.angle_gamma   90.00
#
_symmetry.space_group_name_H-M   'P 1'
#
loop_
_entity.id
_entity.type
_entity.pdbx_description
1 polymer ?
#
loop_
_entity_poly.entity_id
_entity_poly.type
_entity_poly.pdbx_seq_one_letter_code
_entity_poly.pdbx_strand_id
1 'polypeptide(L)'
;MQNKFILTVIRFCPVFSLIFSFFVVASTLTISEEISPIFVFLCAQVYANWFSIHRISRTTIVIASNSNLSAQGDSFAVQVQTDDSSTICRVPTIKPPINKNDKFWYCEKCIQYTSRPTRHCVHCKKCFHYRDHHCFLLGGCILRQNMGSFILICLYTSFASIYSLIIIGSYLYDHLDHFFGANSGAFQLILHFSFPFALARFLLYGQESCVVLVMLFDLLFAVSSICLIFGLWKFHACLTGRQRYYPHSIKKYNIIEIFGSYGLWNFLFPFNGFFRAKKLHETGIWKEM
;
A
#
# COMPACT_ATOMS: atom_id res chain seq x y z
N MET A 1 -0.86 8.92 -23.70
CA MET A 1 -0.42 7.52 -23.90
C MET A 1 0.49 7.12 -22.75
N GLN A 2 0.08 6.22 -21.85
CA GLN A 2 0.99 5.70 -20.83
C GLN A 2 2.01 4.79 -21.51
N ASN A 3 3.30 5.08 -21.34
CA ASN A 3 4.39 4.30 -21.92
C ASN A 3 4.28 2.84 -21.44
N LYS A 4 4.11 1.89 -22.38
CA LYS A 4 4.00 0.45 -22.07
C LYS A 4 5.17 -0.03 -21.21
N PHE A 5 6.35 0.58 -21.37
CA PHE A 5 7.52 0.32 -20.54
C PHE A 5 7.27 0.62 -19.04
N ILE A 6 6.69 1.78 -18.72
CA ILE A 6 6.40 2.18 -17.33
C ILE A 6 5.41 1.22 -16.67
N LEU A 7 4.40 0.78 -17.44
CA LEU A 7 3.43 -0.21 -16.96
C LEU A 7 4.09 -1.56 -16.65
N THR A 8 5.05 -1.98 -17.46
CA THR A 8 5.84 -3.20 -17.22
C THR A 8 6.70 -3.07 -15.96
N VAL A 9 7.44 -1.97 -15.80
CA VAL A 9 8.28 -1.73 -14.60
C VAL A 9 7.44 -1.75 -13.33
N ILE A 10 6.29 -1.09 -13.33
CA ILE A 10 5.37 -1.05 -12.19
C ILE A 10 4.89 -2.45 -11.79
N ARG A 11 4.74 -3.37 -12.74
CA ARG A 11 4.30 -4.74 -12.47
C ARG A 11 5.32 -5.56 -11.68
N PHE A 12 6.62 -5.27 -11.83
CA PHE A 12 7.70 -5.96 -11.12
C PHE A 12 8.06 -5.32 -9.78
N CYS A 13 7.67 -4.06 -9.56
CA CYS A 13 7.88 -3.34 -8.30
C CYS A 13 7.53 -4.15 -7.02
N PRO A 14 6.38 -4.85 -6.91
CA PRO A 14 6.08 -5.63 -5.72
C PRO A 14 7.01 -6.85 -5.54
N VAL A 15 7.50 -7.44 -6.64
CA VAL A 15 8.45 -8.56 -6.58
C VAL A 15 9.80 -8.07 -6.05
N PHE A 16 10.30 -6.95 -6.58
CA PHE A 16 11.54 -6.34 -6.09
C PHE A 16 11.43 -5.93 -4.62
N SER A 17 10.29 -5.38 -4.20
CA SER A 17 10.02 -5.04 -2.80
C SER A 17 10.10 -6.26 -1.87
N LEU A 18 9.53 -7.40 -2.29
CA LEU A 18 9.61 -8.65 -1.52
C LEU A 18 11.03 -9.23 -1.49
N ILE A 19 11.73 -9.25 -2.62
CA ILE A 19 13.13 -9.71 -2.68
C ILE A 19 14.01 -8.85 -1.78
N PHE A 20 13.85 -7.53 -1.84
CA PHE A 20 14.57 -6.61 -0.97
C PHE A 20 14.25 -6.85 0.50
N SER A 21 12.96 -7.02 0.85
CA SER A 21 12.57 -7.34 2.23
C SER A 21 13.17 -8.66 2.72
N PHE A 22 13.24 -9.68 1.88
CA PHE A 22 13.89 -10.95 2.22
C PHE A 22 15.40 -10.78 2.42
N PHE A 23 16.06 -10.02 1.53
CA PHE A 23 17.48 -9.71 1.64
C PHE A 23 17.80 -8.98 2.95
N VAL A 24 17.00 -7.99 3.35
CA VAL A 24 17.14 -7.29 4.65
C VAL A 24 17.06 -8.29 5.80
N VAL A 25 16.00 -9.11 5.84
CA VAL A 25 15.80 -10.09 6.92
C VAL A 25 16.96 -11.08 6.99
N ALA A 26 17.40 -11.61 5.85
CA ALA A 26 18.53 -12.54 5.80
C ALA A 26 19.84 -11.90 6.27
N SER A 27 20.10 -10.66 5.85
CA SER A 27 21.30 -9.92 6.23
C SER A 27 21.31 -9.64 7.74
N THR A 28 20.19 -9.18 8.30
CA THR A 28 20.04 -8.94 9.74
C THR A 28 20.19 -10.23 10.54
N LEU A 29 19.61 -11.35 10.10
CA LEU A 29 19.75 -12.64 10.78
C LEU A 29 21.15 -13.25 10.66
N THR A 30 21.90 -12.93 9.59
CA THR A 30 23.29 -13.41 9.44
C THR A 30 24.24 -12.64 10.36
N ILE A 31 23.97 -11.35 10.58
CA ILE A 31 24.76 -10.50 11.48
C ILE A 31 24.36 -10.70 12.94
N SER A 32 23.05 -10.89 13.18
CA SER A 32 22.54 -11.15 14.52
C SER A 32 22.91 -12.57 14.94
N GLU A 33 23.82 -12.70 15.91
CA GLU A 33 24.22 -14.00 16.46
C GLU A 33 23.04 -14.77 17.09
N GLU A 34 21.96 -14.07 17.44
CA GLU A 34 20.73 -14.63 17.98
C GLU A 34 19.47 -14.24 17.19
N ILE A 35 18.48 -15.15 17.15
CA ILE A 35 17.18 -14.88 16.52
C ILE A 35 16.26 -14.21 17.55
N SER A 36 16.10 -12.89 17.48
CA SER A 36 15.16 -12.17 18.34
C SER A 36 13.71 -12.48 18.01
N PRO A 37 12.89 -12.98 18.96
CA PRO A 37 11.46 -13.20 18.75
C PRO A 37 10.70 -11.93 18.36
N ILE A 38 11.14 -10.77 18.84
CA ILE A 38 10.56 -9.47 18.52
C ILE A 38 10.77 -9.17 17.03
N PHE A 39 11.98 -9.38 16.52
CA PHE A 39 12.27 -9.13 15.10
C PHE A 39 11.47 -10.06 14.19
N VAL A 40 11.39 -11.34 14.54
CA VAL A 40 10.56 -12.31 13.81
C VAL A 40 9.09 -11.90 13.81
N PHE A 41 8.57 -11.45 14.96
CA PHE A 41 7.22 -10.92 15.06
C PHE A 41 7.00 -9.71 14.15
N LEU A 42 7.90 -8.72 14.17
CA LEU A 42 7.80 -7.54 13.30
C LEU A 42 7.78 -7.92 11.82
N CYS A 43 8.68 -8.83 11.39
CA CYS A 43 8.73 -9.33 10.02
C CYS A 43 7.43 -10.05 9.66
N ALA A 44 6.93 -10.94 10.51
CA ALA A 44 5.67 -11.65 10.29
C ALA A 44 4.49 -10.68 10.10
N GLN A 45 4.43 -9.59 10.88
CA GLN A 45 3.38 -8.57 10.73
C GLN A 45 3.44 -7.81 9.42
N VAL A 46 4.65 -7.52 8.90
CA VAL A 46 4.81 -6.90 7.57
C VAL A 46 4.17 -7.80 6.51
N TYR A 47 4.51 -9.08 6.48
CA TYR A 47 3.97 -10.02 5.49
C TYR A 47 2.47 -10.31 5.68
N ALA A 48 1.99 -10.43 6.92
CA ALA A 48 0.57 -10.65 7.20
C ALA A 48 -0.30 -9.47 6.71
N ASN A 49 0.14 -8.24 6.97
CA ASN A 49 -0.56 -7.04 6.52
C ASN A 49 -0.44 -6.84 5.00
N TRP A 50 0.71 -7.18 4.39
CA TRP A 50 0.85 -7.21 2.93
C TRP A 50 -0.14 -8.18 2.29
N PHE A 51 -0.24 -9.40 2.82
CA PHE A 51 -1.18 -10.41 2.35
C PHE A 51 -2.64 -9.96 2.49
N SER A 52 -3.01 -9.36 3.63
CA SER A 52 -4.33 -8.76 3.86
C SER A 52 -4.70 -7.73 2.79
N ILE A 53 -3.79 -6.78 2.52
CA ILE A 53 -4.00 -5.72 1.51
C ILE A 53 -4.20 -6.34 0.13
N HIS A 54 -3.31 -7.25 -0.25
CA HIS A 54 -3.33 -7.87 -1.57
C HIS A 54 -4.57 -8.74 -1.78
N ARG A 55 -4.96 -9.52 -0.75
CA ARG A 55 -6.19 -10.31 -0.75
C ARG A 55 -7.42 -9.42 -0.94
N ILE A 56 -7.61 -8.40 -0.09
CA ILE A 56 -8.75 -7.48 -0.18
C ILE A 56 -8.76 -6.78 -1.55
N SER A 57 -7.61 -6.29 -2.01
CA SER A 57 -7.51 -5.62 -3.31
C SER A 57 -7.92 -6.51 -4.49
N ARG A 58 -7.76 -7.84 -4.40
CA ARG A 58 -8.19 -8.78 -5.44
C ARG A 58 -9.65 -9.16 -5.28
N THR A 59 -10.10 -9.46 -4.06
CA THR A 59 -11.44 -10.02 -3.81
C THR A 59 -12.55 -8.99 -3.76
N THR A 60 -12.31 -7.72 -3.41
CA THR A 60 -13.37 -6.71 -3.31
C THR A 60 -14.11 -6.54 -4.63
N ILE A 61 -15.35 -7.01 -4.75
CA ILE A 61 -16.15 -6.89 -5.98
C ILE A 61 -16.67 -5.45 -6.12
N VAL A 62 -16.77 -4.95 -7.37
CA VAL A 62 -17.46 -3.68 -7.63
C VAL A 62 -18.94 -3.93 -7.40
N ILE A 63 -19.55 -3.20 -6.46
CA ILE A 63 -21.00 -3.18 -6.38
C ILE A 63 -21.46 -2.40 -7.59
N ALA A 64 -21.70 -3.11 -8.69
CA ALA A 64 -22.61 -2.64 -9.70
C ALA A 64 -23.92 -2.35 -8.98
N SER A 65 -24.58 -1.23 -9.28
CA SER A 65 -25.97 -1.09 -8.86
C SER A 65 -26.74 -2.19 -9.58
N ASN A 66 -26.96 -3.33 -8.90
CA ASN A 66 -27.91 -4.31 -9.38
C ASN A 66 -29.24 -3.59 -9.49
N SER A 67 -29.68 -3.33 -10.71
CA SER A 67 -31.06 -2.96 -11.04
C SER A 67 -32.05 -4.11 -10.81
N ASN A 68 -31.63 -5.17 -10.10
CA ASN A 68 -32.48 -6.34 -9.81
C ASN A 68 -33.35 -6.15 -8.56
N LEU A 69 -33.61 -4.91 -8.13
CA LEU A 69 -34.83 -4.60 -7.38
C LEU A 69 -35.91 -4.25 -8.40
N SER A 70 -36.60 -5.28 -8.91
CA SER A 70 -37.93 -5.22 -9.53
C SER A 70 -38.21 -3.98 -10.42
N ALA A 71 -37.62 -3.92 -11.62
CA ALA A 71 -38.07 -3.00 -12.66
C ALA A 71 -39.07 -3.73 -13.58
N GLN A 72 -40.32 -3.77 -13.15
CA GLN A 72 -41.46 -3.82 -14.06
C GLN A 72 -41.54 -2.40 -14.65
N GLY A 73 -40.95 -2.18 -15.82
CA GLY A 73 -40.87 -0.84 -16.42
C GLY A 73 -39.99 -0.77 -17.66
N ASP A 74 -40.66 -0.84 -18.81
CA ASP A 74 -40.26 -0.59 -20.20
C ASP A 74 -38.81 -0.17 -20.49
N SER A 75 -38.08 -1.10 -21.10
CA SER A 75 -36.80 -0.86 -21.76
C SER A 75 -37.00 -0.13 -23.09
N PHE A 76 -36.59 1.14 -23.18
CA PHE A 76 -36.52 1.88 -24.43
C PHE A 76 -35.09 1.84 -25.00
N ALA A 77 -34.92 1.27 -26.19
CA ALA A 77 -33.67 1.26 -26.93
C ALA A 77 -33.44 2.62 -27.62
N VAL A 78 -32.30 3.26 -27.39
CA VAL A 78 -31.87 4.42 -28.18
C VAL A 78 -30.98 3.92 -29.30
N GLN A 79 -31.47 4.02 -30.54
CA GLN A 79 -30.68 3.83 -31.76
C GLN A 79 -29.79 5.07 -31.94
N VAL A 80 -28.48 4.89 -31.89
CA VAL A 80 -27.52 5.92 -32.31
C VAL A 80 -27.08 5.54 -33.72
N GLN A 81 -27.56 6.27 -34.72
CA GLN A 81 -27.02 6.22 -36.07
C GLN A 81 -25.67 6.93 -36.07
N THR A 82 -24.62 6.19 -36.40
CA THR A 82 -23.38 6.77 -36.92
C THR A 82 -23.16 6.15 -38.29
N ASP A 83 -23.02 7.00 -39.31
CA ASP A 83 -22.64 6.57 -40.64
C ASP A 83 -21.26 5.87 -40.58
N ASP A 84 -21.21 4.74 -41.29
CA ASP A 84 -20.09 3.86 -41.58
C ASP A 84 -19.62 2.84 -40.51
N SER A 85 -19.90 1.57 -40.86
CA SER A 85 -19.36 0.29 -40.36
C SER A 85 -19.89 -0.25 -39.02
N SER A 86 -20.79 -1.23 -39.17
CA SER A 86 -21.54 -1.95 -38.14
C SER A 86 -20.67 -2.75 -37.16
N THR A 87 -20.55 -2.25 -35.92
CA THR A 87 -20.30 -3.10 -34.74
C THR A 87 -21.37 -2.80 -33.69
N ILE A 88 -22.34 -3.70 -33.52
CA ILE A 88 -23.41 -3.55 -32.54
C ILE A 88 -22.83 -3.85 -31.14
N CYS A 89 -22.31 -2.83 -30.47
CA CYS A 89 -22.05 -2.90 -29.03
C CYS A 89 -23.38 -2.66 -28.30
N ARG A 90 -24.01 -3.73 -27.80
CA ARG A 90 -25.14 -3.62 -26.86
C ARG A 90 -24.63 -2.99 -25.56
N VAL A 91 -24.70 -1.66 -25.45
CA VAL A 91 -24.50 -0.95 -24.18
C VAL A 91 -25.83 -1.02 -23.42
N PRO A 92 -25.89 -1.62 -22.22
CA PRO A 92 -27.06 -1.48 -21.38
C PRO A 92 -27.15 -0.02 -20.96
N THR A 93 -28.02 0.76 -21.61
CA THR A 93 -28.37 2.11 -21.17
C THR A 93 -29.27 2.00 -19.95
N ILE A 94 -28.67 1.70 -18.80
CA ILE A 94 -29.32 1.92 -17.51
C ILE A 94 -29.37 3.43 -17.33
N LYS A 95 -30.55 4.04 -17.55
CA LYS A 95 -30.75 5.45 -17.20
C LYS A 95 -30.36 5.64 -15.73
N PRO A 96 -29.61 6.69 -15.37
CA PRO A 96 -29.39 7.02 -13.97
C PRO A 96 -30.76 7.17 -13.28
N PRO A 97 -30.93 6.72 -12.02
CA PRO A 97 -32.17 6.91 -11.31
C PRO A 97 -32.53 8.40 -11.33
N ILE A 98 -33.72 8.69 -11.84
CA ILE A 98 -34.29 10.02 -12.04
C ILE A 98 -34.46 10.67 -10.67
N ASN A 99 -33.38 11.22 -10.08
CA ASN A 99 -33.38 12.44 -9.24
C ASN A 99 -32.06 12.82 -8.53
N LYS A 100 -30.88 12.23 -8.77
CA LYS A 100 -29.61 12.72 -8.13
C LYS A 100 -28.39 12.54 -9.03
N ASN A 101 -28.16 13.49 -9.94
CA ASN A 101 -27.01 13.50 -10.87
C ASN A 101 -25.63 13.42 -10.16
N ASP A 102 -25.53 13.78 -8.88
CA ASP A 102 -24.26 13.77 -8.15
C ASP A 102 -23.86 12.42 -7.54
N LYS A 103 -24.75 11.42 -7.52
CA LYS A 103 -24.48 10.15 -6.82
C LYS A 103 -23.81 9.08 -7.67
N PHE A 104 -23.94 9.16 -8.99
CA PHE A 104 -23.47 8.11 -9.90
C PHE A 104 -22.56 8.70 -10.98
N TRP A 105 -21.60 7.90 -11.45
CA TRP A 105 -20.77 8.23 -12.61
C TRP A 105 -20.52 6.97 -13.45
N TYR A 106 -20.36 7.17 -14.75
CA TYR A 106 -20.14 6.08 -15.70
C TYR A 106 -18.65 5.83 -15.92
N CYS A 107 -18.19 4.59 -15.72
CA CYS A 107 -16.83 4.19 -16.02
C CYS A 107 -16.76 3.58 -17.42
N GLU A 108 -16.20 4.32 -18.38
CA GLU A 108 -16.00 3.85 -19.76
C GLU A 108 -15.15 2.57 -19.85
N LYS A 109 -14.11 2.46 -19.00
CA LYS A 109 -13.19 1.31 -19.01
C LYS A 109 -13.81 0.03 -18.50
N CYS A 110 -14.82 0.13 -17.64
CA CYS A 110 -15.54 -1.04 -17.12
C CYS A 110 -16.96 -1.16 -17.68
N ILE A 111 -17.38 -0.23 -18.54
CA ILE A 111 -18.70 -0.19 -19.20
C ILE A 111 -19.84 -0.36 -18.17
N GLN A 112 -19.77 0.38 -17.06
CA GLN A 112 -20.76 0.30 -15.98
C GLN A 112 -20.95 1.63 -15.24
N TYR A 113 -22.17 1.89 -14.79
CA TYR A 113 -22.45 2.94 -13.82
C TYR A 113 -21.97 2.53 -12.44
N THR A 114 -21.33 3.46 -11.73
CA THR A 114 -20.81 3.25 -10.37
C THR A 114 -21.20 4.40 -9.47
N SER A 115 -21.40 4.14 -8.18
CA SER A 115 -21.66 5.19 -7.20
C SER A 115 -20.39 5.99 -6.89
N ARG A 116 -20.52 7.30 -6.65
CA ARG A 116 -19.43 8.07 -6.03
C ARG A 116 -19.25 7.63 -4.57
N PRO A 117 -18.01 7.53 -4.04
CA PRO A 117 -16.74 7.97 -4.63
C PRO A 117 -15.92 6.81 -5.26
N THR A 118 -16.55 5.93 -6.03
CA THR A 118 -15.83 4.86 -6.77
C THR A 118 -14.84 5.45 -7.77
N ARG A 119 -13.63 4.90 -7.83
CA ARG A 119 -12.60 5.29 -8.80
C ARG A 119 -12.03 4.07 -9.53
N HIS A 120 -11.84 4.19 -10.84
CA HIS A 120 -11.19 3.15 -11.64
C HIS A 120 -9.68 3.13 -11.39
N CYS A 121 -9.11 1.95 -11.14
CA CYS A 121 -7.67 1.72 -11.13
C CYS A 121 -7.21 1.13 -12.45
N VAL A 122 -6.35 1.85 -13.18
CA VAL A 122 -5.80 1.39 -14.46
C VAL A 122 -4.92 0.15 -14.28
N HIS A 123 -4.18 0.06 -13.18
CA HIS A 123 -3.26 -1.06 -12.91
C HIS A 123 -4.00 -2.35 -12.55
N CYS A 124 -5.03 -2.27 -11.71
CA CYS A 124 -5.87 -3.42 -11.37
C CYS A 124 -7.00 -3.68 -12.37
N LYS A 125 -7.19 -2.79 -13.36
CA LYS A 125 -8.29 -2.80 -14.34
C LYS A 125 -9.67 -2.98 -13.70
N LYS A 126 -9.88 -2.31 -12.58
CA LYS A 126 -11.04 -2.51 -11.71
C LYS A 126 -11.46 -1.22 -11.02
N CYS A 127 -12.77 -1.03 -10.88
CA CYS A 127 -13.34 0.06 -10.10
C CYS A 127 -13.35 -0.29 -8.61
N PHE A 128 -13.01 0.66 -7.76
CA PHE A 128 -12.97 0.44 -6.31
C PHE A 128 -13.71 1.56 -5.58
N HIS A 129 -14.66 1.18 -4.73
CA HIS A 129 -15.36 2.09 -3.84
C HIS A 129 -14.43 2.56 -2.73
N TYR A 130 -14.41 3.87 -2.42
CA TYR A 130 -13.45 4.48 -1.48
C TYR A 130 -11.98 4.05 -1.73
N ARG A 131 -11.54 4.09 -2.98
CA ARG A 131 -10.15 3.86 -3.36
C ARG A 131 -9.28 5.04 -2.97
N ASP A 132 -8.20 4.86 -2.22
CA ASP A 132 -7.22 5.92 -1.97
C ASP A 132 -6.22 6.02 -3.13
N HIS A 133 -5.37 5.00 -3.29
CA HIS A 133 -4.36 4.92 -4.35
C HIS A 133 -4.04 3.46 -4.72
N HIS A 134 -3.22 3.26 -5.75
CA HIS A 134 -2.59 1.95 -6.02
C HIS A 134 -1.16 2.06 -5.53
N CYS A 135 -0.76 1.19 -4.59
CA CYS A 135 0.59 1.17 -4.06
C CYS A 135 1.43 0.21 -4.91
N PHE A 136 2.40 0.75 -5.62
CA PHE A 136 3.26 -0.04 -6.51
C PHE A 136 4.16 -1.01 -5.74
N LEU A 137 4.67 -0.59 -4.57
CA LEU A 137 5.51 -1.42 -3.70
C LEU A 137 4.76 -2.63 -3.14
N LEU A 138 3.45 -2.52 -2.92
CA LEU A 138 2.62 -3.60 -2.39
C LEU A 138 1.92 -4.39 -3.51
N GLY A 139 1.88 -3.87 -4.73
CA GLY A 139 1.19 -4.48 -5.86
C GLY A 139 -0.33 -4.51 -5.71
N GLY A 140 -0.91 -3.60 -4.93
CA GLY A 140 -2.32 -3.63 -4.53
C GLY A 140 -2.95 -2.25 -4.38
N CYS A 141 -4.27 -2.20 -4.50
CA CYS A 141 -5.04 -0.99 -4.21
C CYS A 141 -5.26 -0.82 -2.71
N ILE A 142 -5.00 0.40 -2.24
CA ILE A 142 -5.35 0.83 -0.90
C ILE A 142 -6.76 1.41 -0.94
N LEU A 143 -7.62 0.82 -0.14
CA LEU A 143 -9.05 1.03 -0.05
C LEU A 143 -9.38 1.40 1.40
N ARG A 144 -10.54 2.00 1.63
CA ARG A 144 -11.05 2.19 3.00
C ARG A 144 -11.09 0.88 3.81
N GLN A 145 -11.40 -0.25 3.17
CA GLN A 145 -11.52 -1.56 3.83
C GLN A 145 -10.19 -2.16 4.32
N ASN A 146 -9.07 -1.83 3.67
CA ASN A 146 -7.73 -2.33 4.03
C ASN A 146 -6.79 -1.21 4.51
N MET A 147 -7.35 -0.03 4.83
CA MET A 147 -6.57 1.13 5.28
C MET A 147 -5.85 0.85 6.61
N GLY A 148 -6.47 0.10 7.53
CA GLY A 148 -5.83 -0.34 8.76
C GLY A 148 -4.56 -1.17 8.49
N SER A 149 -4.65 -2.19 7.63
CA SER A 149 -3.48 -2.99 7.24
C SER A 149 -2.39 -2.16 6.55
N PHE A 150 -2.78 -1.14 5.78
CA PHE A 150 -1.83 -0.23 5.15
C PHE A 150 -1.07 0.67 6.15
N ILE A 151 -1.75 1.15 7.19
CA ILE A 151 -1.09 1.90 8.27
C ILE A 151 -0.15 0.97 9.05
N LEU A 152 -0.61 -0.24 9.38
CA LEU A 152 0.19 -1.22 10.12
C LEU A 152 1.45 -1.63 9.36
N ILE A 153 1.35 -1.95 8.07
CA ILE A 153 2.55 -2.32 7.31
C ILE A 153 3.57 -1.17 7.29
N CYS A 154 3.14 0.10 7.21
CA CYS A 154 4.06 1.23 7.29
C CYS A 154 4.78 1.28 8.66
N LEU A 155 4.04 1.12 9.77
CA LEU A 155 4.63 1.14 11.11
C LEU A 155 5.54 -0.07 11.36
N TYR A 156 5.12 -1.28 11.01
CA TYR A 156 5.92 -2.49 11.18
C TYR A 156 7.16 -2.50 10.30
N THR A 157 7.07 -2.04 9.04
CA THR A 157 8.26 -1.89 8.19
C THR A 157 9.24 -0.88 8.79
N SER A 158 8.74 0.24 9.36
CA SER A 158 9.62 1.19 10.05
C SER A 158 10.31 0.57 11.26
N PHE A 159 9.57 -0.10 12.15
CA PHE A 159 10.17 -0.72 13.34
C PHE A 159 11.10 -1.89 13.01
N ALA A 160 10.77 -2.72 12.02
CA ALA A 160 11.68 -3.78 11.54
C ALA A 160 12.96 -3.19 10.92
N SER A 161 12.84 -2.07 10.20
CA SER A 161 14.00 -1.37 9.63
C SER A 161 14.85 -0.72 10.72
N ILE A 162 14.24 -0.13 11.76
CA ILE A 162 14.97 0.40 12.93
C ILE A 162 15.74 -0.71 13.65
N TYR A 163 15.10 -1.86 13.87
CA TYR A 163 15.78 -3.01 14.44
C TYR A 163 16.99 -3.42 13.59
N SER A 164 16.80 -3.55 12.28
CA SER A 164 17.87 -3.91 11.34
C SER A 164 18.99 -2.86 11.30
N LEU A 165 18.66 -1.57 11.40
CA LEU A 165 19.60 -0.45 11.48
C LEU A 165 20.48 -0.53 12.72
N ILE A 166 19.91 -0.89 13.87
CA ILE A 166 20.69 -1.03 15.11
C ILE A 166 21.71 -2.16 14.95
N ILE A 167 21.28 -3.33 14.47
CA ILE A 167 22.16 -4.50 14.28
C ILE A 167 23.26 -4.22 13.24
N ILE A 168 22.88 -3.75 12.05
CA ILE A 168 23.83 -3.44 10.97
C ILE A 168 24.73 -2.28 11.37
N GLY A 169 24.20 -1.28 12.08
CA GLY A 169 24.95 -0.12 12.54
C GLY A 169 26.01 -0.48 13.58
N SER A 170 25.68 -1.33 14.55
CA SER A 170 26.66 -1.85 15.51
C SER A 170 27.75 -2.66 14.80
N TYR A 171 27.38 -3.56 13.89
CA TYR A 171 28.36 -4.31 13.11
C TYR A 171 29.28 -3.41 12.27
N LEU A 172 28.71 -2.41 11.59
CA LEU A 172 29.48 -1.42 10.83
C LEU A 172 30.40 -0.60 11.73
N TYR A 173 29.94 -0.23 12.92
CA TYR A 173 30.75 0.52 13.89
C TYR A 173 32.00 -0.29 14.25
N ASP A 174 31.85 -1.56 14.65
CA ASP A 174 32.97 -2.41 15.04
C ASP A 174 33.97 -2.64 13.89
N HIS A 175 33.48 -2.76 12.65
CA HIS A 175 34.34 -2.97 11.47
C HIS A 175 35.00 -1.67 10.96
N LEU A 176 34.41 -0.52 11.25
CA LEU A 176 34.94 0.78 10.87
C LEU A 176 35.72 1.47 12.00
N ASP A 177 35.73 0.90 13.21
CA ASP A 177 36.41 1.46 14.39
C ASP A 177 37.89 1.72 14.15
N HIS A 178 38.56 0.85 13.40
CA HIS A 178 39.97 1.06 13.03
C HIS A 178 40.19 2.30 12.15
N PHE A 179 39.18 2.76 11.42
CA PHE A 179 39.24 4.00 10.64
C PHE A 179 38.86 5.24 11.44
N PHE A 180 38.22 5.07 12.60
CA PHE A 180 37.92 6.15 13.52
C PHE A 180 39.18 6.47 14.34
N GLY A 181 39.79 7.62 14.08
CA GLY A 181 40.88 8.11 14.94
C GLY A 181 40.37 8.36 16.36
N ALA A 182 41.25 8.31 17.37
CA ALA A 182 40.90 8.44 18.79
C ALA A 182 40.10 9.71 19.20
N ASN A 183 39.95 10.68 18.28
CA ASN A 183 39.16 11.92 18.44
C ASN A 183 38.13 12.12 17.31
N SER A 184 37.55 11.04 16.76
CA SER A 184 36.54 11.18 15.72
C SER A 184 35.25 11.78 16.29
N GLY A 185 34.95 13.03 15.94
CA GLY A 185 33.66 13.65 16.27
C GLY A 185 32.50 13.02 15.51
N ALA A 186 31.26 13.26 15.98
CA ALA A 186 30.03 12.73 15.37
C ALA A 186 29.92 12.97 13.85
N PHE A 187 30.46 14.10 13.36
CA PHE A 187 30.52 14.41 11.93
C PHE A 187 31.33 13.40 11.13
N GLN A 188 32.49 12.95 11.64
CA GLN A 188 33.31 11.94 10.97
C GLN A 188 32.61 10.58 10.94
N LEU A 189 31.94 10.21 12.03
CA LEU A 189 31.14 8.99 12.09
C LEU A 189 30.02 9.01 11.04
N ILE A 190 29.27 10.11 10.96
CA ILE A 190 28.20 10.29 9.96
C ILE A 190 28.75 10.19 8.53
N LEU A 191 29.90 10.79 8.24
CA LEU A 191 30.52 10.69 6.92
C LEU A 191 30.86 9.25 6.54
N HIS A 192 31.40 8.45 7.46
CA HIS A 192 31.74 7.05 7.19
C HIS A 192 30.51 6.16 6.98
N PHE A 193 29.41 6.49 7.65
CA PHE A 193 28.12 5.81 7.47
C PHE A 193 27.36 6.30 6.23
N SER A 194 27.88 7.30 5.51
CA SER A 194 27.24 7.85 4.32
C SER A 194 27.75 7.18 3.03
N PHE A 195 26.82 6.67 2.23
CA PHE A 195 27.08 5.97 0.97
C PHE A 195 28.03 6.71 0.02
N PRO A 196 27.90 8.03 -0.25
CA PRO A 196 28.82 8.73 -1.16
C PRO A 196 30.28 8.63 -0.72
N PHE A 197 30.55 8.67 0.59
CA PHE A 197 31.89 8.58 1.14
C PHE A 197 32.41 7.14 1.11
N ALA A 198 31.57 6.17 1.48
CA ALA A 198 31.90 4.75 1.38
C ALA A 198 32.22 4.34 -0.08
N LEU A 199 31.42 4.82 -1.05
CA LEU A 199 31.65 4.61 -2.47
C LEU A 199 32.94 5.29 -2.95
N ALA A 200 33.22 6.52 -2.51
CA ALA A 200 34.47 7.20 -2.86
C ALA A 200 35.70 6.42 -2.37
N ARG A 201 35.67 5.91 -1.12
CA ARG A 201 36.76 5.09 -0.58
C ARG A 201 36.97 3.79 -1.35
N PHE A 202 35.86 3.15 -1.73
CA PHE A 202 35.89 1.97 -2.58
C PHE A 202 36.54 2.24 -3.94
N LEU A 203 36.09 3.29 -4.64
CA LEU A 203 36.60 3.62 -5.98
C LEU A 203 38.05 4.09 -5.97
N LEU A 204 38.49 4.79 -4.92
CA LEU A 204 39.83 5.37 -4.84
C LEU A 204 40.88 4.43 -4.25
N TYR A 205 40.50 3.60 -3.27
CA TYR A 205 41.45 2.77 -2.50
C TYR A 205 41.19 1.26 -2.63
N GLY A 206 40.14 0.84 -3.36
CA GLY A 206 39.82 -0.57 -3.56
C GLY A 206 39.43 -1.32 -2.27
N GLN A 207 38.95 -0.61 -1.24
CA GLN A 207 38.50 -1.23 0.00
C GLN A 207 37.07 -1.76 -0.14
N GLU A 208 36.95 -3.07 -0.36
CA GLU A 208 35.70 -3.78 -0.66
C GLU A 208 34.74 -3.94 0.55
N SER A 209 35.24 -3.96 1.77
CA SER A 209 34.62 -4.77 2.85
C SER A 209 33.31 -4.27 3.46
N CYS A 210 32.81 -3.06 3.17
CA CYS A 210 31.56 -2.57 3.81
C CYS A 210 30.60 -1.77 2.92
N VAL A 211 30.88 -1.53 1.63
CA VAL A 211 30.07 -0.62 0.79
C VAL A 211 28.62 -1.05 0.70
N VAL A 212 28.39 -2.36 0.51
CA VAL A 212 27.03 -2.93 0.40
C VAL A 212 26.26 -2.77 1.71
N LEU A 213 26.94 -2.95 2.85
CA LEU A 213 26.33 -2.80 4.17
C LEU A 213 26.03 -1.33 4.50
N VAL A 214 26.91 -0.40 4.14
CA VAL A 214 26.66 1.04 4.27
C VAL A 214 25.48 1.48 3.38
N MET A 215 25.44 1.02 2.14
CA MET A 215 24.31 1.25 1.23
C MET A 215 23.00 0.69 1.81
N LEU A 216 23.04 -0.51 2.40
CA LEU A 216 21.89 -1.12 3.05
C LEU A 216 21.46 -0.31 4.28
N PHE A 217 22.39 0.16 5.10
CA PHE A 217 22.13 1.01 6.27
C PHE A 217 21.42 2.31 5.85
N ASP A 218 21.96 3.06 4.89
CA ASP A 218 21.34 4.29 4.40
C ASP A 218 19.94 4.06 3.83
N LEU A 219 19.76 2.99 3.05
CA LEU A 219 18.47 2.64 2.48
C LEU A 219 17.45 2.29 3.57
N LEU A 220 17.85 1.55 4.61
CA LEU A 220 16.99 1.22 5.74
C LEU A 220 16.59 2.46 6.54
N PHE A 221 17.51 3.42 6.72
CA PHE A 221 17.22 4.69 7.37
C PHE A 221 16.18 5.50 6.60
N ALA A 222 16.34 5.57 5.27
CA ALA A 222 15.38 6.23 4.39
C ALA A 222 14.01 5.53 4.41
N VAL A 223 13.99 4.20 4.27
CA VAL A 223 12.75 3.39 4.30
C VAL A 223 12.03 3.55 5.64
N SER A 224 12.75 3.47 6.75
CA SER A 224 12.17 3.65 8.08
C SER A 224 11.50 5.01 8.23
N SER A 225 12.22 6.08 7.88
CA SER A 225 11.74 7.45 8.01
C SER A 225 10.52 7.71 7.13
N ILE A 226 10.56 7.29 5.87
CA ILE A 226 9.44 7.46 4.93
C ILE A 226 8.20 6.69 5.42
N CYS A 227 8.37 5.42 5.81
CA CYS A 227 7.27 4.59 6.28
C CYS A 227 6.66 5.13 7.59
N LEU A 228 7.48 5.59 8.54
CA LEU A 228 7.01 6.15 9.80
C LEU A 228 6.19 7.43 9.57
N ILE A 229 6.76 8.39 8.83
CA ILE A 229 6.11 9.68 8.54
C ILE A 229 4.80 9.43 7.78
N PHE A 230 4.84 8.61 6.74
CA PHE A 230 3.68 8.36 5.91
C PHE A 230 2.59 7.57 6.65
N GLY A 231 2.96 6.57 7.44
CA GLY A 231 2.05 5.79 8.28
C GLY A 231 1.35 6.67 9.32
N LEU A 232 2.11 7.50 10.05
CA LEU A 232 1.57 8.43 11.04
C LEU A 232 0.69 9.50 10.38
N TRP A 233 1.13 10.07 9.25
CA TRP A 233 0.32 11.04 8.50
C TRP A 233 -1.01 10.44 8.05
N LYS A 234 -1.00 9.21 7.53
CA LYS A 234 -2.21 8.51 7.12
C LYS A 234 -3.12 8.17 8.29
N PHE A 235 -2.55 7.76 9.42
CA PHE A 235 -3.30 7.52 10.65
C PHE A 235 -4.00 8.80 11.13
N HIS A 236 -3.26 9.90 11.22
CA HIS A 236 -3.80 11.22 11.59
C HIS A 236 -4.88 11.70 10.60
N ALA A 237 -4.67 11.51 9.30
CA ALA A 237 -5.66 11.85 8.28
C ALA A 237 -6.96 11.02 8.43
N CYS A 238 -6.89 9.79 8.94
CA CYS A 238 -8.09 8.97 9.20
C CYS A 238 -8.85 9.50 10.41
N LEU A 239 -8.16 9.83 11.51
CA LEU A 239 -8.76 10.37 12.72
C LEU A 239 -9.43 11.73 12.50
N THR A 240 -8.81 12.58 11.69
CA THR A 240 -9.32 13.93 11.38
C THR A 240 -10.39 13.94 10.29
N GLY A 241 -10.65 12.82 9.62
CA GLY A 241 -11.58 12.75 8.50
C GLY A 241 -11.09 13.45 7.23
N ARG A 242 -9.81 13.88 7.17
CA ARG A 242 -9.18 14.54 6.01
C ARG A 242 -8.76 13.54 4.93
N GLN A 243 -9.60 12.55 4.66
CA GLN A 243 -9.34 11.57 3.62
C GLN A 243 -9.73 12.11 2.25
N ARG A 244 -9.07 11.65 1.19
CA ARG A 244 -9.28 12.10 -0.20
C ARG A 244 -10.58 11.57 -0.83
N TYR A 245 -11.56 11.19 -0.01
CA TYR A 245 -12.86 10.64 -0.41
C TYR A 245 -13.88 11.78 -0.50
N TYR A 246 -14.02 12.38 -1.68
CA TYR A 246 -15.08 13.32 -2.12
C TYR A 246 -15.45 14.48 -1.16
N PRO A 247 -15.51 15.74 -1.63
CA PRO A 247 -15.57 16.93 -0.77
C PRO A 247 -16.77 17.05 0.19
N HIS A 248 -17.80 16.21 0.08
CA HIS A 248 -19.03 16.30 0.87
C HIS A 248 -19.13 15.31 2.05
N SER A 249 -18.10 14.54 2.39
CA SER A 249 -18.14 13.64 3.56
C SER A 249 -16.91 13.77 4.46
N ILE A 250 -16.82 14.87 5.21
CA ILE A 250 -15.89 14.98 6.35
C ILE A 250 -16.46 14.10 7.48
N LYS A 251 -16.21 12.79 7.39
CA LYS A 251 -16.54 11.83 8.44
C LYS A 251 -15.26 11.51 9.20
N LYS A 252 -15.23 11.85 10.50
CA LYS A 252 -14.18 11.40 11.41
C LYS A 252 -14.38 9.92 11.70
N TYR A 253 -13.30 9.16 11.75
CA TYR A 253 -13.35 7.72 11.97
C TYR A 253 -12.78 7.39 13.34
N ASN A 254 -13.53 6.60 14.11
CA ASN A 254 -13.03 6.01 15.33
C ASN A 254 -11.98 4.93 15.00
N ILE A 255 -11.06 4.67 15.93
CA ILE A 255 -10.03 3.63 15.80
C ILE A 255 -10.65 2.25 15.47
N ILE A 256 -11.81 1.96 16.04
CA ILE A 256 -12.58 0.73 15.80
C ILE A 256 -13.08 0.64 14.35
N GLU A 257 -13.37 1.76 13.67
CA GLU A 257 -13.75 1.73 12.26
C GLU A 257 -12.55 1.48 11.33
N ILE A 258 -11.38 1.98 11.71
CA ILE A 258 -10.14 1.88 10.92
C ILE A 258 -9.54 0.47 11.01
N PHE A 259 -9.41 -0.04 12.24
CA PHE A 259 -8.84 -1.37 12.47
C PHE A 259 -9.91 -2.47 12.45
N GLY A 260 -11.19 -2.11 12.60
CA GLY A 260 -12.36 -3.00 12.67
C GLY A 260 -12.69 -3.43 14.11
N SER A 261 -13.68 -4.32 14.26
CA SER A 261 -14.30 -4.63 15.56
C SER A 261 -13.34 -5.15 16.64
N TYR A 262 -12.22 -5.74 16.23
CA TYR A 262 -11.19 -6.25 17.15
C TYR A 262 -10.23 -5.15 17.67
N GLY A 263 -10.36 -3.89 17.22
CA GLY A 263 -9.58 -2.76 17.74
C GLY A 263 -8.07 -3.01 17.73
N LEU A 264 -7.43 -2.89 18.90
CA LEU A 264 -5.99 -3.11 19.13
C LEU A 264 -5.55 -4.56 18.86
N TRP A 265 -6.43 -5.55 18.92
CA TRP A 265 -6.07 -6.93 18.56
C TRP A 265 -5.68 -7.07 17.09
N ASN A 266 -6.12 -6.15 16.22
CA ASN A 266 -5.63 -6.10 14.83
C ASN A 266 -4.17 -5.68 14.71
N PHE A 267 -3.59 -5.08 15.76
CA PHE A 267 -2.16 -4.81 15.86
C PHE A 267 -1.40 -6.14 16.00
N LEU A 268 -1.83 -7.01 16.91
CA LEU A 268 -1.19 -8.31 17.13
C LEU A 268 -1.44 -9.33 16.02
N PHE A 269 -2.60 -9.28 15.36
CA PHE A 269 -2.89 -10.16 14.23
C PHE A 269 -3.97 -9.50 13.36
N PRO A 270 -3.80 -9.34 12.04
CA PRO A 270 -4.76 -8.62 11.19
C PRO A 270 -6.02 -9.46 10.92
N PHE A 271 -6.79 -9.78 11.97
CA PHE A 271 -7.99 -10.62 11.95
C PHE A 271 -9.00 -10.16 10.90
N ASN A 272 -9.19 -8.85 10.74
CA ASN A 272 -10.12 -8.33 9.74
C ASN A 272 -9.68 -8.62 8.30
N GLY A 273 -8.37 -8.67 8.02
CA GLY A 273 -7.84 -9.09 6.73
C GLY A 273 -8.12 -10.55 6.39
N PHE A 274 -8.10 -11.42 7.41
CA PHE A 274 -8.33 -12.87 7.29
C PHE A 274 -9.81 -13.27 7.32
N PHE A 275 -10.60 -12.69 8.23
CA PHE A 275 -11.96 -13.14 8.52
C PHE A 275 -13.07 -12.21 8.00
N ARG A 276 -12.86 -10.88 7.90
CA ARG A 276 -13.91 -9.92 7.50
C ARG A 276 -14.20 -9.89 5.99
N ALA A 277 -13.28 -10.37 5.16
CA ALA A 277 -13.55 -10.57 3.73
C ALA A 277 -14.78 -11.45 3.46
N LYS A 278 -15.11 -12.36 4.40
CA LYS A 278 -16.28 -13.25 4.32
C LYS A 278 -17.60 -12.51 4.64
N LYS A 279 -17.59 -11.58 5.60
CA LYS A 279 -18.80 -10.95 6.15
C LYS A 279 -19.38 -9.80 5.30
N LEU A 280 -18.56 -9.17 4.44
CA LEU A 280 -19.03 -8.16 3.48
C LEU A 280 -19.84 -8.75 2.31
N HIS A 281 -19.68 -10.06 2.06
CA HIS A 281 -20.47 -10.79 1.07
C HIS A 281 -21.86 -11.16 1.61
N GLU A 282 -22.01 -11.33 2.92
CA GLU A 282 -23.21 -11.90 3.53
C GLU A 282 -24.23 -10.86 4.03
N THR A 283 -23.81 -9.66 4.43
CA THR A 283 -24.72 -8.79 5.20
C THR A 283 -25.44 -7.69 4.42
N GLY A 284 -25.14 -7.44 3.15
CA GLY A 284 -25.87 -6.43 2.37
C GLY A 284 -25.90 -5.01 3.01
N ILE A 285 -25.00 -4.73 3.96
CA ILE A 285 -24.94 -3.45 4.68
C ILE A 285 -24.24 -2.42 3.80
N TRP A 286 -24.94 -1.98 2.76
CA TRP A 286 -24.66 -0.74 2.03
C TRP A 286 -25.82 0.24 2.13
N LYS A 287 -26.87 -0.10 2.90
CA LYS A 287 -28.04 0.78 3.06
C LYS A 287 -27.83 1.95 4.01
N GLU A 288 -26.83 1.94 4.88
CA GLU A 288 -26.66 3.00 5.91
C GLU A 288 -25.20 3.41 6.18
N MET A 289 -24.37 3.56 5.15
CA MET A 289 -23.03 4.15 5.31
C MET A 289 -22.70 5.21 4.27
#